data_AF-A0AAV8U8C9-F1
#
_entry.id   AF-A0AAV8U8C9-F1
#
_cell.length_a   1.000
_cell.length_b   1.000
_cell.length_c   1.000
_cell.angle_alpha   90.00
_cell.angle_beta   90.00
_cell.angle_gamma   90.00
#
_symmetry.space_group_name_H-M   'P 1'
#
loop_
_entity.id
_entity.type
_entity.pdbx_description
1 polymer ?
#
loop_
_entity_poly.entity_id
_entity_poly.type
_entity_poly.pdbx_seq_one_letter_code
_entity_poly.pdbx_strand_id
1 'polypeptide(L)'
;MTTVRLLLSMAATNQWHLQQLDVNNAFLHGDLNEEVYMLMSPAIRQWFSKLTSTLLSLGYNQSASDYSLFVHTKDASLTFLLVYVDDVILTGNDLDEIDKVKAFLDTSFKIKDLGVLKYFLGLEVARSTAGIYLYQRKYTLDLLHDFGFVDCKPVKTPLVPKSTYKLRDDDALLPDYIEYRKLVGRLLYLTSTHPDITFAVQQLTFSDSDWAGCPDSRRSVTGFCIFHGDCLVSWKAKKQTTVSRSSSEVEYRALALTTCEVQWLHYLLNDLHHPVTTPTALHCDNNSALHIAANSVLKIGPNRSVRPENR
;
A
#
# COMPACT_ATOMS: atom_id res chain seq x y z
N MET A 1 -3.90 -0.16 0.94
CA MET A 1 -3.15 -1.29 1.60
C MET A 1 -2.32 -0.85 2.79
N THR A 2 -1.43 0.15 2.69
CA THR A 2 -0.61 0.58 3.84
C THR A 2 -1.44 0.98 5.05
N THR A 3 -2.50 1.78 4.86
CA THR A 3 -3.47 2.16 5.91
C THR A 3 -4.12 0.95 6.58
N VAL A 4 -4.55 -0.04 5.79
CA VAL A 4 -5.13 -1.29 6.30
C VAL A 4 -4.13 -2.00 7.21
N ARG A 5 -2.87 -2.17 6.78
CA ARG A 5 -1.84 -2.84 7.59
C ARG A 5 -1.49 -2.06 8.85
N LEU A 6 -1.45 -0.74 8.77
CA LEU A 6 -1.20 0.12 9.92
C LEU A 6 -2.34 0.01 10.95
N LEU A 7 -3.60 0.09 10.50
CA LEU A 7 -4.77 -0.06 11.35
C LEU A 7 -4.82 -1.44 12.01
N LEU A 8 -4.53 -2.51 11.26
CA LEU A 8 -4.44 -3.87 11.80
C LEU A 8 -3.29 -4.02 12.80
N SER A 9 -2.14 -3.40 12.54
CA SER A 9 -1.02 -3.37 13.49
C SER A 9 -1.43 -2.70 14.81
N MET A 10 -2.11 -1.55 14.75
CA MET A 10 -2.63 -0.87 15.94
C MET A 10 -3.68 -1.71 16.67
N ALA A 11 -4.60 -2.33 15.94
CA ALA A 11 -5.62 -3.20 16.51
C ALA A 11 -5.01 -4.44 17.18
N ALA A 12 -3.92 -5.01 16.62
CA ALA A 12 -3.19 -6.11 17.24
C ALA A 12 -2.48 -5.68 18.53
N THR A 13 -1.77 -4.54 18.51
CA THR A 13 -1.05 -4.01 19.69
C THR A 13 -1.99 -3.65 20.83
N ASN A 14 -3.12 -3.02 20.51
CA ASN A 14 -4.10 -2.55 21.51
C ASN A 14 -5.22 -3.57 21.79
N GLN A 15 -5.15 -4.77 21.19
CA GLN A 15 -6.16 -5.83 21.31
C GLN A 15 -7.59 -5.41 20.93
N TRP A 16 -7.74 -4.44 20.03
CA TRP A 16 -9.04 -3.95 19.59
C TRP A 16 -9.83 -5.01 18.81
N HIS A 17 -11.16 -4.88 18.86
CA HIS A 17 -12.05 -5.74 18.09
C HIS A 17 -12.10 -5.28 16.63
N LEU A 18 -12.01 -6.22 15.69
CA LEU A 18 -12.05 -5.94 14.25
C LEU A 18 -13.31 -6.56 13.67
N GLN A 19 -14.24 -5.71 13.26
CA GLN A 19 -15.47 -6.11 12.58
C GLN A 19 -15.41 -5.74 11.11
N GLN A 20 -16.04 -6.59 10.31
CA GLN A 20 -16.22 -6.38 8.91
C GLN A 20 -17.70 -6.21 8.59
N LEU A 21 -18.00 -5.18 7.83
CA LEU A 21 -19.34 -4.91 7.31
C LEU A 21 -19.26 -4.87 5.78
N ASP A 22 -20.34 -5.27 5.14
CA ASP A 22 -20.51 -5.20 3.69
C ASP A 22 -21.74 -4.33 3.37
N VAL A 23 -21.59 -3.39 2.46
CA VAL A 23 -22.65 -2.45 2.08
C VAL A 23 -23.34 -2.93 0.81
N ASN A 24 -24.53 -3.51 0.93
CA ASN A 24 -25.24 -4.16 -0.19
C ASN A 24 -25.52 -3.23 -1.39
N ASN A 25 -25.65 -1.91 -1.17
CA ASN A 25 -26.13 -0.93 -2.15
C ASN A 25 -25.08 0.11 -2.57
N ALA A 26 -23.79 -0.19 -2.42
CA ALA A 26 -22.74 0.76 -2.82
C ALA A 26 -22.69 1.03 -4.34
N PHE A 27 -23.26 0.12 -5.13
CA PHE A 27 -23.68 0.38 -6.51
C PHE A 27 -25.17 0.72 -6.54
N LEU A 28 -25.50 2.02 -6.46
CA LEU A 28 -26.85 2.48 -6.82
C LEU A 28 -27.20 1.91 -8.20
N HIS A 29 -28.37 1.27 -8.32
CA HIS A 29 -28.95 0.76 -9.56
C HIS A 29 -29.26 1.91 -10.54
N GLY A 30 -28.22 2.55 -11.09
CA GLY A 30 -28.34 3.40 -12.25
C GLY A 30 -28.26 2.52 -13.48
N ASP A 31 -29.32 2.46 -14.28
CA ASP A 31 -29.26 1.87 -15.61
C ASP A 31 -28.17 2.57 -16.41
N LEU A 32 -27.10 1.84 -16.74
CA LEU A 32 -26.00 2.34 -17.52
C LEU A 32 -26.33 2.18 -19.00
N ASN A 33 -26.71 3.29 -19.64
CA ASN A 33 -27.01 3.35 -21.07
C ASN A 33 -25.76 3.60 -21.95
N GLU A 34 -24.57 3.69 -21.37
CA GLU A 34 -23.33 4.07 -22.07
C GLU A 34 -22.20 3.07 -21.80
N GLU A 35 -21.39 2.77 -22.82
CA GLU A 35 -20.16 1.96 -22.67
C GLU A 35 -19.13 2.73 -21.82
N VAL A 36 -18.88 2.27 -20.60
CA VAL A 36 -17.90 2.90 -19.69
C VAL A 36 -16.49 2.44 -20.04
N TYR A 37 -15.75 3.30 -20.73
CA TYR A 37 -14.30 3.21 -20.81
C TYR A 37 -13.66 3.96 -19.64
N MET A 38 -13.02 3.23 -18.71
CA MET A 38 -12.04 3.72 -17.72
C MET A 38 -12.41 4.95 -16.84
N LEU A 39 -13.68 5.34 -16.75
CA LEU A 39 -14.16 6.41 -15.86
C LEU A 39 -14.90 5.80 -14.67
N MET A 40 -14.49 6.20 -13.46
CA MET A 40 -15.19 5.78 -12.24
C MET A 40 -16.65 6.24 -12.30
N SER A 41 -17.58 5.28 -12.17
CA SER A 41 -19.02 5.52 -12.25
C SER A 41 -19.44 6.66 -11.31
N PRO A 42 -20.27 7.62 -11.78
CA PRO A 42 -20.85 8.66 -10.94
C PRO A 42 -21.56 8.11 -9.69
N ALA A 43 -22.14 6.91 -9.79
CA ALA A 43 -22.83 6.25 -8.69
C ALA A 43 -21.92 6.01 -7.47
N ILE A 44 -20.68 5.56 -7.70
CA ILE A 44 -19.71 5.29 -6.62
C ILE A 44 -19.33 6.60 -5.91
N ARG A 45 -19.15 7.68 -6.67
CA ARG A 45 -18.85 9.01 -6.10
C ARG A 45 -20.00 9.53 -5.25
N GLN A 46 -21.23 9.39 -5.73
CA GLN A 46 -22.42 9.83 -5.00
C GLN A 46 -22.63 9.00 -3.74
N TRP A 47 -22.47 7.69 -3.82
CA TRP A 47 -22.52 6.79 -2.68
C TRP A 47 -21.47 7.20 -1.63
N PHE A 48 -20.21 7.35 -2.02
CA PHE A 48 -19.14 7.72 -1.08
C PHE A 48 -19.36 9.11 -0.48
N SER A 49 -19.84 10.08 -1.27
CA SER A 49 -20.21 11.42 -0.79
C SER A 49 -21.37 11.36 0.23
N LYS A 50 -22.37 10.53 -0.03
CA LYS A 50 -23.50 10.31 0.89
C LYS A 50 -23.02 9.64 2.18
N LEU A 51 -22.18 8.61 2.09
CA LEU A 51 -21.57 7.96 3.26
C LEU A 51 -20.75 8.97 4.07
N THR A 52 -19.88 9.73 3.41
CA THR A 52 -19.04 10.75 4.04
C THR A 52 -19.88 11.77 4.79
N SER A 53 -20.84 12.42 4.13
CA SER A 53 -21.72 13.42 4.79
C SER A 53 -22.49 12.85 5.98
N THR A 54 -22.87 11.58 5.89
CA THR A 54 -23.57 10.86 6.96
C THR A 54 -22.65 10.60 8.15
N LEU A 55 -21.45 10.08 7.93
CA LEU A 55 -20.46 9.85 9.00
C LEU A 55 -20.02 11.17 9.66
N LEU A 56 -19.82 12.24 8.87
CA LEU A 56 -19.53 13.57 9.40
C LEU A 56 -20.67 14.08 10.31
N SER A 57 -21.93 13.84 9.95
CA SER A 57 -23.09 14.21 10.79
C SER A 57 -23.16 13.44 12.12
N LEU A 58 -22.53 12.26 12.20
CA LEU A 58 -22.37 11.49 13.42
C LEU A 58 -21.17 11.92 14.27
N GLY A 59 -20.38 12.89 13.81
CA GLY A 59 -19.19 13.39 14.52
C GLY A 59 -17.89 12.67 14.16
N TYR A 60 -17.88 11.83 13.12
CA TYR A 60 -16.62 11.30 12.59
C TYR A 60 -15.86 12.39 11.84
N ASN A 61 -14.54 12.35 11.92
CA ASN A 61 -13.63 13.17 11.11
C ASN A 61 -12.99 12.30 10.03
N GLN A 62 -13.01 12.77 8.79
CA GLN A 62 -12.32 12.11 7.70
C GLN A 62 -10.83 12.45 7.74
N SER A 63 -9.96 11.45 7.60
CA SER A 63 -8.51 11.67 7.54
C SER A 63 -8.13 12.41 6.25
N ALA A 64 -7.25 13.41 6.38
CA ALA A 64 -6.68 14.12 5.24
C ALA A 64 -5.55 13.32 4.57
N SER A 65 -4.94 12.39 5.32
CA SER A 65 -3.88 11.50 4.84
C SER A 65 -4.43 10.33 4.02
N ASP A 66 -5.59 9.81 4.41
CA ASP A 66 -6.34 8.78 3.68
C ASP A 66 -7.86 9.01 3.78
N TYR A 67 -8.47 9.46 2.68
CA TYR A 67 -9.90 9.76 2.64
C TYR A 67 -10.81 8.55 2.89
N SER A 68 -10.29 7.32 2.79
CA SER A 68 -11.06 6.12 3.14
C SER A 68 -11.22 5.91 4.65
N LEU A 69 -10.44 6.62 5.47
CA LEU A 69 -10.41 6.48 6.92
C LEU A 69 -11.24 7.57 7.59
N PHE A 70 -12.11 7.15 8.50
CA PHE A 70 -12.92 7.99 9.37
C PHE A 70 -12.59 7.67 10.83
N VAL A 71 -12.46 8.71 11.64
CA VAL A 71 -12.07 8.62 13.04
C VAL A 71 -13.07 9.36 13.89
N HIS A 72 -13.65 8.66 14.85
CA HIS A 72 -14.49 9.25 15.88
C HIS A 72 -13.75 9.22 17.21
N THR A 73 -13.73 10.38 17.87
CA THR A 73 -12.95 10.61 19.09
C THR A 73 -13.87 11.21 20.13
N LYS A 74 -13.98 10.55 21.29
CA LYS A 74 -14.74 11.05 22.44
C LYS A 74 -13.95 10.79 23.71
N ASP A 75 -13.35 11.83 24.28
CA ASP A 75 -12.42 11.72 25.41
C ASP A 75 -11.25 10.75 25.10
N ALA A 76 -11.26 9.56 25.71
CA ALA A 76 -10.29 8.49 25.45
C ALA A 76 -10.82 7.40 24.49
N SER A 77 -12.10 7.48 24.09
CA SER A 77 -12.70 6.56 23.13
C SER A 77 -12.30 6.92 21.70
N LEU A 78 -11.84 5.91 20.97
CA LEU A 78 -11.41 5.95 19.59
C LEU A 78 -12.16 4.87 18.82
N THR A 79 -12.86 5.28 17.76
CA THR A 79 -13.48 4.38 16.79
C THR A 79 -12.99 4.73 15.40
N PHE A 80 -12.48 3.73 14.69
CA PHE A 80 -11.93 3.84 13.35
C PHE A 80 -12.82 3.06 12.39
N LEU A 81 -13.20 3.73 11.32
CA LEU A 81 -14.00 3.17 10.25
C LEU A 81 -13.24 3.37 8.94
N LEU A 82 -12.81 2.26 8.33
CA LEU A 82 -12.03 2.26 7.10
C LEU A 82 -12.86 1.66 5.96
N VAL A 83 -13.12 2.46 4.93
CA VAL A 83 -14.06 2.14 3.84
C VAL A 83 -13.33 1.83 2.54
N TYR A 84 -13.53 0.63 1.99
CA TYR A 84 -13.03 0.26 0.68
C TYR A 84 -14.16 -0.22 -0.22
N VAL A 85 -14.75 0.72 -0.97
CA VAL A 85 -15.92 0.42 -1.81
C VAL A 85 -16.99 -0.22 -0.92
N ASP A 86 -17.36 -1.48 -1.12
CA ASP A 86 -18.47 -2.09 -0.36
C ASP A 86 -18.02 -2.64 1.00
N ASP A 87 -16.73 -2.90 1.16
CA ASP A 87 -16.15 -3.47 2.38
C ASP A 87 -15.79 -2.37 3.40
N VAL A 88 -16.24 -2.53 4.64
CA VAL A 88 -15.91 -1.61 5.74
C VAL A 88 -15.26 -2.38 6.88
N ILE A 89 -14.11 -1.91 7.35
CA ILE A 89 -13.50 -2.35 8.60
C ILE A 89 -13.87 -1.36 9.69
N LEU A 90 -14.37 -1.88 10.81
CA LEU A 90 -14.70 -1.12 12.00
C LEU A 90 -13.90 -1.66 13.19
N THR A 91 -13.18 -0.78 13.89
CA THR A 91 -12.34 -1.15 15.04
C THR A 91 -12.20 0.01 16.01
N GLY A 92 -11.86 -0.27 17.26
CA GLY A 92 -11.72 0.76 18.28
C GLY A 92 -11.67 0.18 19.69
N ASN A 93 -11.62 1.07 20.67
CA ASN A 93 -11.72 0.72 22.09
C ASN A 93 -13.13 0.96 22.68
N ASP A 94 -14.06 1.50 21.89
CA ASP A 94 -15.43 1.79 22.30
C ASP A 94 -16.42 0.89 21.53
N LEU A 95 -16.84 -0.20 22.18
CA LEU A 95 -17.76 -1.17 21.56
C LEU A 95 -19.18 -0.60 21.43
N ASP A 96 -19.59 0.31 22.32
CA ASP A 96 -20.92 0.92 22.28
C ASP A 96 -21.04 1.85 21.06
N GLU A 97 -20.00 2.65 20.77
CA GLU A 97 -19.97 3.47 19.56
C GLU A 97 -19.90 2.62 18.28
N ILE A 98 -19.19 1.49 18.32
CA ILE A 98 -19.16 0.51 17.22
C ILE A 98 -20.56 -0.03 16.92
N ASP A 99 -21.31 -0.47 17.93
CA ASP A 99 -22.67 -0.99 17.73
C ASP A 99 -23.65 0.12 17.31
N LYS A 100 -23.48 1.33 17.84
CA LYS A 100 -24.27 2.50 17.44
C LYS A 100 -24.06 2.87 15.97
N VAL A 101 -22.80 2.97 15.50
CA VAL A 101 -22.53 3.31 14.10
C VAL A 101 -23.00 2.19 13.17
N LYS A 102 -22.89 0.92 13.58
CA LYS A 102 -23.44 -0.21 12.82
C LYS A 102 -24.96 -0.11 12.63
N ALA A 103 -25.70 0.09 13.72
CA ALA A 103 -27.16 0.24 13.65
C ALA A 103 -27.57 1.44 12.76
N PHE A 104 -26.83 2.53 12.85
CA PHE A 104 -27.07 3.71 12.04
C PHE A 104 -26.79 3.45 10.54
N LEU A 105 -25.66 2.81 10.23
CA LEU A 105 -25.29 2.45 8.86
C LEU A 105 -26.28 1.45 8.26
N ASP A 106 -26.77 0.49 9.05
CA ASP A 106 -27.80 -0.44 8.61
C ASP A 106 -29.10 0.27 8.23
N THR A 107 -29.53 1.22 9.07
CA THR A 107 -30.72 2.03 8.81
C THR A 107 -30.58 2.86 7.52
N SER A 108 -29.39 3.41 7.28
CA SER A 108 -29.15 4.36 6.17
C SER A 108 -28.80 3.68 4.84
N PHE A 109 -28.06 2.57 4.87
CA PHE A 109 -27.44 1.95 3.70
C PHE A 109 -27.76 0.46 3.54
N LYS A 110 -28.42 -0.17 4.52
CA LYS A 110 -28.65 -1.63 4.61
C LYS A 110 -27.34 -2.42 4.52
N ILE A 111 -26.74 -2.67 5.68
CA ILE A 111 -25.45 -3.35 5.74
C ILE A 111 -25.63 -4.82 6.07
N LYS A 112 -24.64 -5.62 5.72
CA LYS A 112 -24.51 -7.00 6.17
C LYS A 112 -23.34 -7.07 7.14
N ASP A 113 -23.62 -7.42 8.39
CA ASP A 113 -22.58 -7.68 9.38
C ASP A 113 -21.94 -9.05 9.08
N LEU A 114 -20.66 -9.03 8.70
CA LEU A 114 -19.87 -10.23 8.45
C LEU A 114 -19.16 -10.74 9.72
N GLY A 115 -19.32 -10.03 10.84
CA GLY A 115 -18.74 -10.34 12.13
C GLY A 115 -17.25 -10.05 12.17
N VAL A 116 -16.49 -10.96 12.80
CA VAL A 116 -15.03 -10.81 12.93
C VAL A 116 -14.37 -10.81 11.56
N LEU A 117 -13.48 -9.85 11.33
CA LEU A 117 -12.70 -9.71 10.10
C LEU A 117 -11.93 -11.00 9.78
N LYS A 118 -12.30 -11.67 8.68
CA LYS A 118 -11.66 -12.89 8.17
C LYS A 118 -11.12 -12.75 6.76
N TYR A 119 -11.75 -11.91 5.94
CA TYR A 119 -11.38 -11.71 4.54
C TYR A 119 -11.55 -10.24 4.17
N PHE A 120 -10.54 -9.59 3.59
CA PHE A 120 -10.65 -8.18 3.18
C PHE A 120 -9.80 -7.90 1.95
N LEU A 121 -10.40 -7.34 0.90
CA LEU A 121 -9.71 -7.04 -0.37
C LEU A 121 -8.96 -8.24 -0.99
N GLY A 122 -9.54 -9.44 -0.84
CA GLY A 122 -8.93 -10.71 -1.28
C GLY A 122 -7.75 -11.19 -0.42
N LEU A 123 -7.56 -10.60 0.76
CA LEU A 123 -6.61 -11.07 1.78
C LEU A 123 -7.34 -11.86 2.85
N GLU A 124 -6.72 -12.94 3.32
CA GLU A 124 -7.14 -13.70 4.49
C GLU A 124 -6.55 -13.07 5.75
N VAL A 125 -7.38 -12.93 6.78
CA VAL A 125 -7.02 -12.35 8.07
C VAL A 125 -7.23 -13.42 9.15
N ALA A 126 -6.16 -13.81 9.84
CA ALA A 126 -6.22 -14.70 10.98
C ALA A 126 -5.73 -14.00 12.25
N ARG A 127 -6.52 -14.08 13.32
CA ARG A 127 -6.17 -13.54 14.63
C ARG A 127 -5.69 -14.65 15.56
N SER A 128 -4.62 -14.37 16.28
CA SER A 128 -4.05 -15.24 17.32
C SER A 128 -3.65 -14.40 18.54
N THR A 129 -3.23 -15.06 19.62
CA THR A 129 -2.62 -14.38 20.78
C THR A 129 -1.31 -13.68 20.45
N ALA A 130 -0.60 -14.13 19.40
CA ALA A 130 0.64 -13.51 18.93
C ALA A 130 0.40 -12.27 18.05
N GLY A 131 -0.82 -12.05 17.57
CA GLY A 131 -1.17 -10.93 16.70
C GLY A 131 -2.06 -11.33 15.53
N ILE A 132 -2.06 -10.49 14.49
CA ILE A 132 -2.87 -10.64 13.29
C ILE A 132 -1.97 -11.01 12.11
N TYR A 133 -2.32 -12.08 11.41
CA TYR A 133 -1.65 -12.55 10.21
C TYR A 133 -2.48 -12.23 8.98
N LEU A 134 -1.82 -11.65 7.96
CA LEU A 134 -2.36 -11.44 6.63
C LEU A 134 -1.72 -12.42 5.66
N TYR A 135 -2.53 -13.14 4.90
CA TYR A 135 -2.04 -14.11 3.92
C TYR A 135 -3.00 -14.25 2.73
N GLN A 136 -2.56 -14.97 1.70
CA GLN A 136 -3.34 -15.20 0.46
C GLN A 136 -3.21 -16.66 0.04
N ARG A 137 -3.44 -17.61 0.97
CA ARG A 137 -3.09 -19.01 0.77
C ARG A 137 -3.84 -19.62 -0.40
N LYS A 138 -5.16 -19.43 -0.44
CA LYS A 138 -5.99 -19.94 -1.54
C LYS A 138 -5.49 -19.40 -2.88
N TYR A 139 -5.30 -18.09 -2.97
CA TYR A 139 -4.81 -17.45 -4.18
C TYR A 139 -3.45 -17.98 -4.64
N THR A 140 -2.50 -18.19 -3.71
CA THR A 140 -1.19 -18.77 -4.00
C THR A 140 -1.30 -20.19 -4.52
N LEU A 141 -2.15 -21.02 -3.90
CA LEU A 141 -2.35 -22.41 -4.34
C LEU A 141 -3.00 -22.49 -5.72
N ASP A 142 -4.03 -21.66 -5.97
CA ASP A 142 -4.67 -21.56 -7.28
C ASP A 142 -3.65 -21.09 -8.34
N LEU A 143 -2.80 -20.11 -8.00
CA LEU A 143 -1.72 -19.64 -8.87
C LEU A 143 -0.72 -20.75 -9.21
N LEU A 144 -0.28 -21.52 -8.20
CA LEU A 144 0.66 -22.62 -8.43
C LEU A 144 0.03 -23.73 -9.26
N HIS A 145 -1.25 -24.04 -9.04
CA HIS A 145 -1.99 -25.03 -9.81
C HIS A 145 -2.12 -24.61 -11.28
N ASP A 146 -2.59 -23.39 -11.53
CA ASP A 146 -2.88 -22.90 -12.88
C ASP A 146 -1.64 -22.84 -13.79
N PHE A 147 -0.45 -22.62 -13.21
CA PHE A 147 0.82 -22.58 -13.94
C PHE A 147 1.67 -23.85 -13.78
N GLY A 148 1.17 -24.89 -13.11
CA GLY A 148 1.86 -26.19 -12.99
C GLY A 148 3.07 -26.23 -12.05
N PHE A 149 3.08 -25.41 -10.99
CA PHE A 149 4.18 -25.27 -10.03
C PHE A 149 3.88 -25.79 -8.62
N VAL A 150 2.80 -26.57 -8.41
CA VAL A 150 2.39 -27.07 -7.08
C VAL A 150 3.50 -27.86 -6.37
N ASP A 151 4.21 -28.73 -7.11
CA ASP A 151 5.28 -29.58 -6.57
C ASP A 151 6.67 -28.95 -6.67
N CYS A 152 6.75 -27.65 -6.96
CA CYS A 152 8.03 -26.95 -7.09
C CYS A 152 8.74 -26.83 -5.73
N LYS A 153 10.07 -26.95 -5.75
CA LYS A 153 10.88 -26.78 -4.53
C LYS A 153 10.87 -25.30 -4.11
N PRO A 154 10.57 -24.98 -2.83
CA PRO A 154 10.55 -23.61 -2.36
C PRO A 154 11.95 -23.01 -2.36
N VAL A 155 12.04 -21.72 -2.74
CA VAL A 155 13.28 -20.94 -2.75
C VAL A 155 13.06 -19.67 -1.93
N LYS A 156 13.97 -19.38 -0.99
CA LYS A 156 13.85 -18.21 -0.09
C LYS A 156 14.08 -16.86 -0.78
N THR A 157 14.82 -16.85 -1.88
CA THR A 157 15.16 -15.64 -2.61
C THR A 157 15.05 -15.95 -4.10
N PRO A 158 13.90 -15.64 -4.73
CA PRO A 158 13.63 -16.05 -6.12
C PRO A 158 14.62 -15.46 -7.13
N LEU A 159 15.26 -14.34 -6.78
CA LEU A 159 16.19 -13.62 -7.64
C LEU A 159 17.38 -13.12 -6.82
N VAL A 160 18.59 -13.51 -7.18
CA VAL A 160 19.81 -13.00 -6.54
C VAL A 160 20.04 -11.55 -6.99
N PRO A 161 20.26 -10.58 -6.07
CA PRO A 161 20.65 -9.22 -6.44
C PRO A 161 22.01 -9.20 -7.18
N LYS A 162 22.14 -8.36 -8.22
CA LYS A 162 23.37 -8.11 -9.00
C LYS A 162 23.82 -9.19 -9.99
N SER A 163 23.06 -10.27 -10.20
CA SER A 163 23.31 -11.14 -11.36
C SER A 163 22.80 -10.45 -12.62
N THR A 164 23.70 -10.24 -13.58
CA THR A 164 23.34 -9.78 -14.93
C THR A 164 22.58 -10.93 -15.61
N TYR A 165 21.26 -10.93 -15.50
CA TYR A 165 20.42 -11.81 -16.30
C TYR A 165 20.52 -11.34 -17.75
N LYS A 166 21.49 -11.87 -18.48
CA LYS A 166 21.50 -11.75 -19.93
C LYS A 166 20.30 -12.56 -20.41
N LEU A 167 19.34 -11.89 -21.03
CA LEU A 167 18.44 -12.56 -21.95
C LEU A 167 19.36 -13.32 -22.91
N ARG A 168 19.21 -14.63 -23.03
CA ARG A 168 19.95 -15.37 -24.04
C ARG A 168 19.35 -14.91 -25.36
N ASP A 169 20.15 -14.26 -26.19
CA ASP A 169 19.70 -13.79 -27.52
C ASP A 169 19.24 -14.96 -28.41
N ASP A 170 19.58 -16.19 -28.01
CA ASP A 170 19.29 -17.44 -28.73
C ASP A 170 17.99 -18.15 -28.26
N ASP A 171 17.31 -17.66 -27.22
CA ASP A 171 16.06 -18.29 -26.74
C ASP A 171 14.87 -17.83 -27.60
N ALA A 172 14.06 -18.79 -28.06
CA ALA A 172 12.83 -18.49 -28.76
C ALA A 172 11.92 -17.61 -27.89
N LEU A 173 11.37 -16.55 -28.49
CA LEU A 173 10.35 -15.72 -27.84
C LEU A 173 9.20 -16.61 -27.36
N LEU A 174 8.65 -16.28 -26.20
CA LEU A 174 7.44 -16.94 -25.71
C LEU A 174 6.34 -16.82 -26.77
N PRO A 175 5.80 -17.94 -27.28
CA PRO A 175 4.78 -17.90 -28.33
C PRO A 175 3.47 -17.29 -27.84
N ASP A 176 3.19 -17.37 -26.54
CA ASP A 176 2.03 -16.77 -25.89
C ASP A 176 2.45 -15.77 -24.80
N TYR A 177 2.49 -14.49 -25.17
CA TYR A 177 2.77 -13.39 -24.24
C TYR A 177 1.61 -13.14 -23.26
N ILE A 178 0.41 -13.64 -23.54
CA ILE A 178 -0.77 -13.45 -22.70
C ILE A 178 -0.60 -14.23 -21.40
N GLU A 179 -0.14 -15.48 -21.48
CA GLU A 179 0.13 -16.30 -20.28
C GLU A 179 1.23 -15.70 -19.40
N TYR A 180 2.29 -15.15 -20.01
CA TYR A 180 3.31 -14.41 -19.26
C TYR A 180 2.73 -13.17 -18.56
N ARG A 181 1.96 -12.34 -19.28
CA ARG A 181 1.33 -11.14 -18.70
C ARG A 181 0.33 -11.49 -17.59
N LYS A 182 -0.44 -12.57 -17.74
CA LYS A 182 -1.33 -13.10 -16.71
C LYS A 182 -0.55 -13.53 -15.46
N LEU A 183 0.51 -14.31 -15.63
CA LEU A 183 1.37 -14.74 -14.51
C LEU A 183 1.95 -13.55 -13.76
N VAL A 184 2.55 -12.61 -14.50
CA VAL A 184 3.13 -11.39 -13.95
C VAL A 184 2.09 -10.54 -13.21
N GLY A 185 0.90 -10.37 -13.79
CA GLY A 185 -0.21 -9.66 -13.15
C GLY A 185 -0.67 -10.32 -11.84
N ARG A 186 -0.72 -11.66 -11.80
CA ARG A 186 -1.08 -12.40 -10.58
C ARG A 186 0.01 -12.33 -9.51
N LEU A 187 1.28 -12.44 -9.92
CA LEU A 187 2.42 -12.26 -9.03
C LEU A 187 2.49 -10.85 -8.46
N LEU A 188 2.17 -9.82 -9.26
CA LEU A 188 2.04 -8.44 -8.81
C LEU A 188 1.03 -8.30 -7.68
N TYR A 189 -0.15 -8.92 -7.82
CA TYR A 189 -1.15 -8.92 -6.75
C TYR A 189 -0.65 -9.63 -5.48
N LEU A 190 0.10 -10.73 -5.63
CA LEU A 190 0.67 -11.49 -4.51
C LEU A 190 1.73 -10.70 -3.71
N THR A 191 2.42 -9.73 -4.33
CA THR A 191 3.37 -8.84 -3.64
C THR A 191 2.74 -8.05 -2.48
N SER A 192 1.40 -7.96 -2.44
CA SER A 192 0.66 -7.30 -1.36
C SER A 192 0.75 -8.04 -0.02
N THR A 193 1.12 -9.31 0.01
CA THR A 193 1.42 -10.08 1.24
C THR A 193 2.81 -10.71 1.26
N HIS A 194 3.49 -10.76 0.11
CA HIS A 194 4.80 -11.39 -0.06
C HIS A 194 5.88 -10.35 -0.42
N PRO A 195 6.46 -9.65 0.58
CA PRO A 195 7.55 -8.69 0.33
C PRO A 195 8.80 -9.36 -0.25
N ASP A 196 9.03 -10.65 0.06
CA ASP A 196 10.15 -11.48 -0.37
C ASP A 196 10.23 -11.68 -1.90
N ILE A 197 9.08 -11.72 -2.58
CA ILE A 197 9.03 -11.85 -4.04
C ILE A 197 8.98 -10.50 -4.76
N THR A 198 8.72 -9.40 -4.04
CA THR A 198 8.44 -8.07 -4.63
C THR A 198 9.55 -7.62 -5.56
N PHE A 199 10.82 -7.79 -5.17
CA PHE A 199 11.95 -7.43 -6.03
C PHE A 199 11.98 -8.23 -7.34
N ALA A 200 11.80 -9.55 -7.25
CA ALA A 200 11.86 -10.44 -8.41
C ALA A 200 10.70 -10.17 -9.38
N VAL A 201 9.48 -10.10 -8.87
CA VAL A 201 8.27 -9.78 -9.66
C VAL A 201 8.44 -8.43 -10.33
N GLN A 202 8.93 -7.42 -9.61
CA GLN A 202 9.10 -6.10 -10.17
C GLN A 202 10.10 -6.10 -11.33
N GLN A 203 11.20 -6.87 -11.29
CA GLN A 203 12.10 -7.01 -12.46
C GLN A 203 11.39 -7.60 -13.69
N LEU A 204 10.53 -8.59 -13.49
CA LEU A 204 9.78 -9.26 -14.56
C LEU A 204 8.73 -8.36 -15.22
N THR A 205 8.15 -7.43 -14.44
CA THR A 205 7.08 -6.52 -14.92
C THR A 205 7.56 -5.40 -15.83
N PHE A 206 8.86 -5.09 -15.86
CA PHE A 206 9.40 -3.92 -16.58
C PHE A 206 9.59 -4.12 -18.09
N SER A 207 8.84 -5.04 -18.70
CA SER A 207 8.89 -5.32 -20.14
C SER A 207 7.55 -4.99 -20.79
N ASP A 208 7.22 -3.70 -20.87
CA ASP A 208 6.35 -3.16 -21.93
C ASP A 208 6.38 -1.62 -21.95
N SER A 209 7.24 -1.04 -22.80
CA SER A 209 7.13 0.33 -23.31
C SER A 209 7.89 0.37 -24.63
N ASP A 210 7.26 -0.17 -25.67
CA ASP A 210 7.54 -0.02 -27.09
C ASP A 210 8.87 -0.54 -27.68
N TRP A 211 8.70 -0.98 -28.92
CA TRP A 211 9.62 -1.70 -29.78
C TRP A 211 10.85 -0.85 -30.18
N ALA A 212 12.02 -1.48 -30.21
CA ALA A 212 13.35 -0.95 -30.62
C ALA A 212 14.08 0.05 -29.70
N GLY A 213 13.79 0.10 -28.39
CA GLY A 213 14.50 0.99 -27.46
C GLY A 213 14.89 0.35 -26.14
N CYS A 214 16.09 -0.24 -26.06
CA CYS A 214 17.09 0.03 -24.99
C CYS A 214 17.74 -1.25 -24.38
N PRO A 215 18.93 -1.63 -24.89
CA PRO A 215 19.94 -2.40 -24.12
C PRO A 215 20.55 -1.61 -22.93
N ASP A 216 19.95 -0.47 -22.53
CA ASP A 216 20.69 0.76 -22.15
C ASP A 216 20.12 1.52 -20.93
N SER A 217 19.10 1.01 -20.21
CA SER A 217 18.36 1.90 -19.31
C SER A 217 19.21 2.39 -18.11
N ARG A 218 20.21 1.62 -17.66
CA ARG A 218 21.13 1.94 -16.53
C ARG A 218 20.46 2.48 -15.26
N ARG A 219 19.14 2.31 -15.10
CA ARG A 219 18.37 2.83 -13.95
C ARG A 219 18.41 1.84 -12.80
N SER A 220 18.68 2.35 -11.60
CA SER A 220 18.68 1.55 -10.39
C SER A 220 17.27 1.28 -9.87
N VAL A 221 17.14 0.36 -8.91
CA VAL A 221 15.87 0.03 -8.25
C VAL A 221 15.89 0.61 -6.85
N THR A 222 14.88 1.41 -6.51
CA THR A 222 14.63 1.82 -5.13
C THR A 222 13.79 0.75 -4.45
N GLY A 223 14.26 0.27 -3.31
CA GLY A 223 13.51 -0.61 -2.42
C GLY A 223 13.44 -0.05 -1.01
N PHE A 224 12.31 -0.22 -0.33
CA PHE A 224 12.19 0.08 1.09
C PHE A 224 11.24 -0.87 1.79
N CYS A 225 11.41 -0.97 3.10
CA CYS A 225 10.48 -1.59 4.04
C CYS A 225 10.35 -0.66 5.26
N ILE A 226 9.13 -0.43 5.72
CA ILE A 226 8.81 0.45 6.84
C ILE A 226 8.02 -0.34 7.85
N PHE A 227 8.49 -0.29 9.09
CA PHE A 227 7.93 -1.02 10.22
C PHE A 227 7.24 -0.06 11.19
N HIS A 228 6.14 -0.52 11.77
CA HIS A 228 5.48 0.09 12.93
C HIS A 228 5.63 -0.88 14.10
N GLY A 229 6.54 -0.56 15.04
CA GLY A 229 7.06 -1.56 15.98
C GLY A 229 7.72 -2.72 15.22
N ASP A 230 7.33 -3.95 15.54
CA ASP A 230 7.81 -5.16 14.85
C ASP A 230 6.98 -5.52 13.60
N CYS A 231 5.95 -4.74 13.27
CA CYS A 231 5.03 -5.02 12.17
C CYS A 231 5.46 -4.33 10.87
N LEU A 232 5.66 -5.10 9.79
CA LEU A 232 5.89 -4.54 8.45
C LEU A 232 4.59 -3.95 7.87
N VAL A 233 4.54 -2.63 7.67
CA VAL A 233 3.31 -1.92 7.25
C VAL A 233 3.36 -1.40 5.81
N SER A 234 4.54 -0.98 5.34
CA SER A 234 4.75 -0.51 3.96
C SER A 234 6.02 -1.09 3.38
N TRP A 235 5.98 -1.50 2.12
CA TRP A 235 7.17 -1.92 1.37
C TRP A 235 6.98 -1.64 -0.11
N LYS A 236 8.10 -1.52 -0.81
CA LYS A 236 8.11 -1.26 -2.24
C LYS A 236 9.42 -1.71 -2.85
N ALA A 237 9.36 -2.18 -4.09
CA ALA A 237 10.50 -2.21 -5.01
C ALA A 237 10.05 -1.52 -6.29
N LYS A 238 10.81 -0.53 -6.79
CA LYS A 238 10.47 0.19 -8.02
C LYS A 238 11.73 0.70 -8.73
N LYS A 239 11.82 0.49 -10.03
CA LYS A 239 12.86 1.07 -10.88
C LYS A 239 12.74 2.59 -10.88
N GLN A 240 13.87 3.26 -10.69
CA GLN A 240 13.94 4.71 -10.72
C GLN A 240 13.60 5.23 -12.13
N THR A 241 12.97 6.39 -12.18
CA THR A 241 12.58 7.04 -13.45
C THR A 241 13.78 7.61 -14.19
N THR A 242 14.85 7.95 -13.49
CA THR A 242 16.06 8.58 -14.02
C THR A 242 17.30 7.70 -13.79
N VAL A 243 18.27 7.81 -14.70
CA VAL A 243 19.59 7.19 -14.54
C VAL A 243 20.36 7.94 -13.46
N SER A 244 21.07 7.23 -12.60
CA SER A 244 21.99 7.82 -11.63
C SER A 244 23.43 7.66 -12.12
N ARG A 245 24.27 8.66 -11.86
CA ARG A 245 25.67 8.68 -12.28
C ARG A 245 26.61 8.12 -11.21
N SER A 246 26.12 7.89 -9.99
CA SER A 246 26.88 7.31 -8.87
C SER A 246 25.97 6.45 -7.98
N SER A 247 26.57 5.52 -7.21
CA SER A 247 25.85 4.76 -6.18
C SER A 247 25.27 5.68 -5.10
N SER A 248 26.00 6.73 -4.71
CA SER A 248 25.54 7.71 -3.71
C SER A 248 24.28 8.44 -4.16
N GLU A 249 24.15 8.77 -5.45
CA GLU A 249 22.94 9.40 -6.01
C GLU A 249 21.75 8.44 -6.02
N VAL A 250 21.97 7.16 -6.33
CA VAL A 250 20.92 6.11 -6.27
C VAL A 250 20.35 6.02 -4.87
N GLU A 251 21.22 5.89 -3.88
CA GLU A 251 20.87 5.72 -2.48
C GLU A 251 20.22 6.98 -1.92
N TYR A 252 20.73 8.17 -2.26
CA TYR A 252 20.11 9.43 -1.86
C TYR A 252 18.68 9.58 -2.41
N ARG A 253 18.44 9.17 -3.67
CA ARG A 253 17.08 9.14 -4.26
C ARG A 253 16.18 8.13 -3.56
N ALA A 254 16.72 6.96 -3.19
CA ALA A 254 15.99 5.95 -2.43
C ALA A 254 15.61 6.48 -1.03
N LEU A 255 16.51 7.19 -0.35
CA LEU A 255 16.24 7.85 0.92
C LEU A 255 15.17 8.92 0.79
N ALA A 256 15.22 9.75 -0.26
CA ALA A 256 14.22 10.78 -0.49
C ALA A 256 12.81 10.17 -0.66
N LEU A 257 12.67 9.13 -1.50
CA LEU A 257 11.40 8.43 -1.69
C LEU A 257 10.89 7.76 -0.41
N THR A 258 11.79 7.12 0.35
CA THR A 258 11.44 6.47 1.62
C THR A 258 11.03 7.52 2.67
N THR A 259 11.69 8.68 2.69
CA THR A 259 11.34 9.80 3.59
C THR A 259 9.95 10.33 3.27
N CYS A 260 9.57 10.49 2.00
CA CYS A 260 8.22 10.90 1.63
C CYS A 260 7.16 9.91 2.15
N GLU A 261 7.41 8.61 2.03
CA GLU A 261 6.52 7.57 2.53
C GLU A 261 6.42 7.59 4.07
N VAL A 262 7.56 7.73 4.77
CA VAL A 262 7.59 7.87 6.25
C VAL A 262 6.86 9.13 6.70
N GLN A 263 7.04 10.25 6.00
CA GLN A 263 6.34 11.50 6.32
C GLN A 263 4.84 11.38 6.12
N TRP A 264 4.38 10.72 5.04
CA TRP A 264 2.96 10.43 4.87
C TRP A 264 2.42 9.51 5.98
N LEU A 265 3.19 8.49 6.39
CA LEU A 265 2.83 7.65 7.54
C LEU A 265 2.75 8.42 8.85
N HIS A 266 3.59 9.43 9.07
CA HIS A 266 3.49 10.31 10.25
C HIS A 266 2.19 11.12 10.24
N TYR A 267 1.77 11.63 9.09
CA TYR A 267 0.48 12.30 8.96
C TYR A 267 -0.68 11.34 9.24
N LEU A 268 -0.63 10.13 8.69
CA LEU A 268 -1.65 9.12 8.93
C LEU A 268 -1.71 8.68 10.40
N LEU A 269 -0.56 8.50 11.04
CA LEU A 269 -0.47 8.17 12.47
C LEU A 269 -1.01 9.30 13.35
N ASN A 270 -0.79 10.56 12.96
CA ASN A 270 -1.38 11.70 13.63
C ASN A 270 -2.91 11.71 13.49
N ASP A 271 -3.44 11.43 12.30
CA ASP A 271 -4.89 11.29 12.07
C ASP A 271 -5.49 10.13 12.87
N LEU A 272 -4.72 9.06 13.13
CA LEU A 272 -5.09 7.92 13.97
C LEU A 272 -4.91 8.17 15.48
N HIS A 273 -4.66 9.42 15.90
CA HIS A 273 -4.39 9.81 17.29
C HIS A 273 -3.19 9.07 17.93
N HIS A 274 -2.20 8.69 17.13
CA HIS A 274 -0.95 8.06 17.58
C HIS A 274 0.27 8.83 17.04
N PRO A 275 0.46 10.11 17.42
CA PRO A 275 1.52 10.95 16.87
C PRO A 275 2.91 10.41 17.22
N VAL A 276 3.80 10.43 16.23
CA VAL A 276 5.20 10.03 16.42
C VAL A 276 5.97 11.22 17.02
N THR A 277 6.43 11.08 18.25
CA THR A 277 7.15 12.14 18.98
C THR A 277 8.67 12.09 18.78
N THR A 278 9.19 10.93 18.38
CA THR A 278 10.63 10.70 18.17
C THR A 278 10.98 10.63 16.69
N PRO A 279 12.12 11.17 16.24
CA PRO A 279 12.56 11.00 14.86
C PRO A 279 12.61 9.53 14.44
N THR A 280 12.03 9.20 13.29
CA THR A 280 12.08 7.84 12.73
C THR A 280 13.46 7.56 12.16
N ALA A 281 14.08 6.48 12.60
CA ALA A 281 15.36 6.04 12.07
C ALA A 281 15.20 5.57 10.61
N LEU A 282 16.05 6.09 9.74
CA LEU A 282 16.14 5.66 8.34
C LEU A 282 17.53 5.05 8.12
N HIS A 283 17.56 3.79 7.69
CA HIS A 283 18.80 3.05 7.50
C HIS A 283 19.25 3.12 6.03
N CYS A 284 20.52 3.43 5.82
CA CYS A 284 21.20 3.43 4.52
C CYS A 284 22.57 2.79 4.67
N ASP A 285 22.99 1.99 3.70
CA ASP A 285 24.31 1.35 3.68
C ASP A 285 25.39 2.21 3.00
N ASN A 286 25.02 3.35 2.41
CA ASN A 286 25.93 4.25 1.71
C ASN A 286 26.27 5.50 2.53
N ASN A 287 27.49 5.54 3.06
CA ASN A 287 28.01 6.65 3.85
C ASN A 287 27.97 8.00 3.11
N SER A 288 28.28 8.04 1.81
CA SER A 288 28.25 9.29 1.05
C SER A 288 26.83 9.84 0.92
N ALA A 289 25.83 8.99 0.71
CA ALA A 289 24.43 9.39 0.70
C ALA A 289 23.99 9.91 2.07
N LEU A 290 24.41 9.25 3.16
CA LEU A 290 24.18 9.70 4.54
C LEU A 290 24.78 11.08 4.80
N HIS A 291 26.02 11.32 4.37
CA HIS A 291 26.67 12.62 4.51
C HIS A 291 25.95 13.73 3.73
N ILE A 292 25.44 13.45 2.53
CA ILE A 292 24.65 14.41 1.75
C ILE A 292 23.34 14.72 2.49
N ALA A 293 22.65 13.69 3.00
CA ALA A 293 21.39 13.84 3.73
C ALA A 293 21.55 14.58 5.07
N ALA A 294 22.66 14.37 5.77
CA ALA A 294 22.96 15.02 7.05
C ALA A 294 23.48 16.47 6.90
N ASN A 295 23.81 16.92 5.68
CA ASN A 295 24.43 18.21 5.46
C ASN A 295 23.44 19.36 5.67
N SER A 296 23.64 20.12 6.75
CA SER A 296 22.83 21.28 7.12
C SER A 296 22.94 22.47 6.14
N VAL A 297 23.98 22.52 5.30
CA VAL A 297 24.21 23.62 4.33
C VAL A 297 23.33 23.50 3.08
N LEU A 298 22.86 22.29 2.74
CA LEU A 298 21.96 22.05 1.61
C LEU A 298 20.47 22.28 1.94
N LYS A 299 20.14 22.65 3.19
CA LYS A 299 18.81 23.18 3.53
C LYS A 299 18.66 24.52 2.81
N ILE A 300 18.05 24.51 1.63
CA ILE A 300 17.65 25.72 0.91
C ILE A 300 16.67 26.47 1.81
N GLY A 301 17.19 27.40 2.61
CA GLY A 301 16.39 28.43 3.24
C GLY A 301 15.82 29.34 2.14
N PRO A 302 14.61 29.90 2.34
CA PRO A 302 14.13 30.93 1.44
C PRO A 302 15.05 32.14 1.65
N ASN A 303 15.73 32.57 0.59
CA ASN A 303 16.71 33.67 0.50
C ASN A 303 18.18 33.25 0.50
N ARG A 304 18.68 32.94 -0.70
CA ARG A 304 19.93 33.56 -1.16
C ARG A 304 19.75 34.08 -2.58
N SER A 305 19.59 35.40 -2.67
CA SER A 305 19.75 36.16 -3.89
C SER A 305 21.13 35.89 -4.48
N VAL A 306 21.14 35.42 -5.72
CA VAL A 306 22.35 35.37 -6.55
C VAL A 306 22.74 36.82 -6.84
N ARG A 307 23.88 37.27 -6.29
CA ARG A 307 24.60 38.42 -6.86
C ARG A 307 25.53 37.89 -7.94
N PRO A 308 25.56 38.50 -9.14
CA PRO A 308 26.55 38.14 -10.14
C PRO A 308 27.94 38.62 -9.69
N GLU A 309 28.93 37.77 -9.95
CA GLU A 309 30.34 38.06 -9.75
C GLU A 309 30.79 39.22 -10.63
N ASN A 310 31.58 40.15 -10.05
CA ASN A 310 32.37 41.09 -10.82
C ASN A 310 33.69 40.42 -11.23
N ARG A 311 33.84 40.14 -12.52
CA ARG A 311 34.98 40.55 -13.35
C ARG A 311 34.50 40.82 -14.77
#